data_AF-A0A7T8JWZ7-F1
#
_entry.id   AF-A0A7T8JWZ7-F1
#
_cell.length_a   1.000
_cell.length_b   1.000
_cell.length_c   1.000
_cell.angle_alpha   90.00
_cell.angle_beta   90.00
_cell.angle_gamma   90.00
#
_symmetry.space_group_name_H-M   'P 1'
#
loop_
_entity.id
_entity.type
_entity.pdbx_description
1 polymer ?
#
loop_
_entity_poly.entity_id
_entity_poly.type
_entity_poly.pdbx_seq_one_letter_code
_entity_poly.pdbx_strand_id
1 'polypeptide(L)'
;MAKTSSDVQLAINDLARILLGVRRADRLRVVDLLDRSHLPSVNEILVKQAAISAWKTMNVDRCPLERILEGFDECYNMRCMVIPS
;
A
#
# COMPACT_ATOMS: atom_id res chain seq x y z
N MET A 1 -7.46 -6.92 -15.98
CA MET A 1 -7.03 -5.51 -16.13
C MET A 1 -6.20 -5.14 -14.91
N ALA A 2 -4.93 -4.80 -15.09
CA ALA A 2 -4.09 -4.34 -13.98
C ALA A 2 -4.59 -2.96 -13.51
N LYS A 3 -4.80 -2.78 -12.20
CA LYS A 3 -5.14 -1.47 -11.64
C LYS A 3 -3.90 -0.57 -11.67
N THR A 4 -4.08 0.66 -12.14
CA THR A 4 -3.04 1.69 -12.16
C THR A 4 -2.94 2.40 -10.81
N SER A 5 -1.82 3.08 -10.52
CA SER A 5 -1.68 3.85 -9.27
C SER A 5 -2.76 4.93 -9.11
N SER A 6 -3.23 5.49 -10.23
CA SER A 6 -4.37 6.41 -10.28
C SER A 6 -5.67 5.75 -9.82
N ASP A 7 -5.93 4.50 -10.19
CA ASP A 7 -7.16 3.80 -9.78
C ASP A 7 -7.18 3.57 -8.26
N VAL A 8 -6.01 3.29 -7.68
CA VAL A 8 -5.86 3.12 -6.23
C VAL A 8 -6.08 4.45 -5.49
N GLN A 9 -5.52 5.54 -6.00
CA GLN A 9 -5.73 6.86 -5.42
C GLN A 9 -7.20 7.29 -5.50
N LEU A 10 -7.89 6.98 -6.60
CA LEU A 10 -9.33 7.23 -6.73
C LEU A 10 -10.15 6.44 -5.71
N ALA A 11 -9.84 5.16 -5.51
CA ALA A 11 -10.52 4.32 -4.53
C ALA A 11 -10.32 4.84 -3.09
N ILE A 12 -9.10 5.27 -2.73
CA ILE A 12 -8.82 5.85 -1.41
C ILE A 12 -9.56 7.19 -1.24
N ASN A 13 -9.60 8.02 -2.28
CA ASN A 13 -10.35 9.27 -2.23
C ASN A 13 -11.86 9.03 -2.07
N ASP A 14 -12.42 8.01 -2.72
CA ASP A 14 -13.82 7.66 -2.54
C ASP A 14 -14.10 7.10 -1.15
N LEU A 15 -13.19 6.30 -0.58
CA LEU A 15 -13.26 5.85 0.82
C LEU A 15 -13.24 7.04 1.79
N ALA A 16 -12.30 7.99 1.60
CA ALA A 16 -12.21 9.19 2.42
C ALA A 16 -13.50 10.02 2.38
N ARG A 17 -14.15 10.11 1.21
CA ARG A 17 -15.46 10.79 1.06
C ARG A 17 -16.56 10.08 1.84
N ILE A 18 -16.59 8.76 1.81
CA ILE A 18 -17.56 7.95 2.57
C ILE A 18 -17.36 8.15 4.07
N LEU A 19 -16.12 8.09 4.55
CA LEU A 19 -15.80 8.26 5.97
C LEU A 19 -16.18 9.65 6.50
N LEU A 20 -15.97 10.68 5.68
CA LEU A 20 -16.30 12.06 6.03
C LEU A 20 -17.76 12.45 5.73
N GLY A 21 -18.52 11.59 5.04
CA GLY A 21 -19.88 11.88 4.61
C GLY A 21 -20.00 13.01 3.57
N VAL A 22 -18.92 13.30 2.83
CA VAL A 22 -18.85 14.44 1.88
C VAL A 22 -19.07 13.98 0.44
N ARG A 23 -19.63 14.86 -0.39
CA ARG A 23 -19.94 14.56 -1.80
C ARG A 23 -18.84 15.08 -2.72
N ARG A 24 -18.74 14.52 -3.93
CA ARG A 24 -17.84 15.06 -4.98
C ARG A 24 -18.19 16.51 -5.37
N ALA A 25 -19.45 16.90 -5.22
CA ALA A 25 -19.95 18.25 -5.48
C ALA A 25 -19.35 19.32 -4.55
N ASP A 26 -18.86 18.92 -3.36
CA ASP A 26 -18.30 19.84 -2.37
C ASP A 26 -16.90 20.36 -2.78
N ARG A 27 -16.34 19.85 -3.90
CA ARG A 27 -15.08 20.28 -4.53
C ARG A 27 -13.90 20.40 -3.54
N LEU A 28 -13.87 19.54 -2.53
CA LEU A 28 -12.76 19.48 -1.58
C LEU A 28 -11.47 19.04 -2.27
N ARG A 29 -10.37 19.69 -1.92
CA ARG A 29 -9.04 19.28 -2.39
C ARG A 29 -8.70 17.91 -1.79
N VAL A 30 -8.02 17.07 -2.55
CA VAL A 30 -7.65 15.71 -2.12
C VAL A 30 -6.78 15.75 -0.86
N VAL A 31 -5.90 16.74 -0.72
CA VAL A 31 -5.06 16.93 0.47
C VAL A 31 -5.93 17.15 1.71
N ASP A 32 -6.91 18.06 1.64
CA ASP A 32 -7.80 18.34 2.76
C ASP A 32 -8.71 17.14 3.09
N LEU A 33 -9.06 16.34 2.07
CA LEU A 33 -9.87 15.13 2.21
C LEU A 33 -9.10 14.04 2.98
N LEU A 34 -7.84 13.82 2.63
CA LEU A 34 -6.98 12.82 3.29
C LEU A 34 -6.63 13.25 4.71
N ASP A 35 -6.30 14.52 4.91
CA ASP A 35 -5.95 15.09 6.22
C ASP A 35 -7.13 14.97 7.21
N ARG A 36 -8.34 15.30 6.76
CA ARG A 36 -9.56 15.19 7.59
C ARG A 36 -10.00 13.75 7.85
N SER A 37 -9.76 12.83 6.90
CA SER A 37 -10.09 11.41 7.07
C SER A 37 -9.01 10.62 7.79
N HIS A 38 -7.87 11.26 8.11
CA HIS A 38 -6.66 10.62 8.63
C HIS A 38 -6.18 9.43 7.78
N LEU A 39 -6.53 9.41 6.49
CA LEU A 39 -6.12 8.35 5.59
C LEU A 39 -4.76 8.69 4.96
N PRO A 40 -3.80 7.75 5.01
CA PRO A 40 -2.51 7.96 4.36
C PRO A 40 -2.67 7.99 2.84
N SER A 41 -1.84 8.80 2.18
CA SER A 41 -1.81 8.83 0.71
C SER A 41 -1.21 7.54 0.12
N VAL A 42 -1.49 7.24 -1.16
CA VAL A 42 -0.86 6.10 -1.85
C VAL A 42 0.67 6.17 -1.76
N ASN A 43 1.24 7.36 -1.96
CA ASN A 43 2.67 7.57 -1.88
C ASN A 43 3.22 7.27 -0.49
N GLU A 44 2.51 7.68 0.55
CA GLU A 44 2.90 7.42 1.94
C GLU A 44 2.84 5.93 2.27
N ILE A 45 1.81 5.23 1.79
CA ILE A 45 1.69 3.77 1.93
C ILE A 45 2.87 3.09 1.24
N LEU A 46 3.18 3.46 -0.01
CA LEU A 46 4.27 2.86 -0.76
C LEU A 46 5.64 3.11 -0.12
N VAL A 47 5.89 4.33 0.38
CA VAL A 47 7.13 4.65 1.09
C VAL A 47 7.24 3.84 2.38
N LYS A 48 6.16 3.72 3.16
CA LYS A 48 6.13 2.89 4.37
C LYS A 48 6.41 1.42 4.05
N GLN A 49 5.80 0.89 3.00
CA GLN A 49 6.02 -0.48 2.55
C GLN A 49 7.47 -0.70 2.07
N ALA A 50 8.02 0.22 1.28
CA ALA A 50 9.41 0.16 0.83
C ALA A 50 10.41 0.25 2.00
N ALA A 51 10.12 1.09 3.00
CA ALA A 51 10.95 1.20 4.21
C ALA A 51 10.88 -0.10 5.04
N ILE A 52 9.69 -0.68 5.21
CA ILE A 52 9.51 -1.96 5.91
C ILE A 52 10.23 -3.08 5.17
N SER A 53 10.10 -3.18 3.84
CA SER A 53 10.77 -4.22 3.07
C SER A 53 12.29 -4.05 3.09
N ALA A 54 12.81 -2.83 2.95
CA ALA A 54 14.24 -2.56 3.09
C ALA A 54 14.75 -2.92 4.48
N TRP A 55 14.00 -2.58 5.54
CA TRP A 55 14.34 -2.96 6.91
C TRP A 55 14.35 -4.48 7.11
N LYS A 56 13.35 -5.19 6.56
CA LYS A 56 13.33 -6.66 6.58
C LYS A 56 14.58 -7.24 5.91
N THR A 57 14.91 -6.80 4.69
CA THR A 57 16.11 -7.25 3.96
C THR A 57 17.42 -6.98 4.71
N MET A 58 17.49 -5.93 5.51
CA MET A 58 18.67 -5.63 6.33
C MET A 58 18.75 -6.48 7.61
N ASN A 59 17.65 -7.11 8.05
CA ASN A 59 17.55 -7.85 9.31
C ASN A 59 17.23 -9.35 9.11
N VAL A 60 17.36 -9.87 7.89
CA VAL A 60 17.06 -11.27 7.49
C VAL A 60 17.72 -12.30 8.41
N ASP A 61 18.91 -12.01 8.93
CA ASP A 61 19.65 -12.93 9.80
C ASP A 61 19.05 -13.10 11.22
N ARG A 62 18.05 -12.29 11.62
CA ARG A 62 17.52 -12.28 13.01
C ARG A 62 16.01 -12.51 13.15
N CYS A 63 15.28 -12.80 12.07
CA CYS A 63 13.82 -12.89 12.13
C CYS A 63 13.28 -14.26 11.67
N PRO A 64 13.18 -15.27 12.58
CA PRO A 64 12.54 -16.56 12.31
C PRO A 64 11.08 -16.47 11.83
N LEU A 65 10.42 -15.33 12.08
CA LEU A 65 9.05 -15.03 11.65
C LEU A 65 8.94 -14.69 10.16
N GLU A 66 10.03 -14.34 9.48
CA GLU A 66 10.03 -14.04 8.04
C GLU A 66 9.65 -15.28 7.23
N ARG A 67 10.20 -16.45 7.59
CA ARG A 67 9.84 -17.75 6.99
C ARG A 67 8.37 -18.16 7.20
N ILE A 68 7.71 -17.64 8.24
CA ILE A 68 6.28 -17.91 8.51
C ILE A 68 5.40 -16.94 7.73
N LEU A 69 5.88 -15.70 7.52
CA LEU A 69 5.16 -14.66 6.78
C LEU A 69 5.32 -14.78 5.26
N GLU A 70 6.37 -15.45 4.76
CA GLU A 70 6.52 -15.80 3.32
C GLU A 70 5.27 -16.49 2.76
N GLY A 71 4.66 -17.41 3.52
CA GLY A 71 3.42 -18.09 3.11
C GLY A 71 2.19 -17.18 3.02
N PHE A 72 2.25 -15.96 3.58
CA PHE A 72 1.19 -14.96 3.45
C PHE A 72 1.50 -13.91 2.37
N ASP A 73 2.78 -13.72 2.01
CA ASP A 73 3.22 -12.81 0.94
C ASP A 73 3.06 -13.43 -0.48
N GLU A 74 2.82 -14.75 -0.60
CA GLU A 74 2.60 -15.45 -1.89
C GLU A 74 1.41 -14.92 -2.71
N CYS A 75 0.51 -14.12 -2.12
CA CYS A 75 -0.55 -13.46 -2.87
C CYS A 75 -0.07 -12.29 -3.75
N TYR A 76 1.19 -11.85 -3.67
CA TYR A 76 1.70 -10.68 -4.40
C TYR A 76 3.02 -10.84 -5.18
N ASN A 77 3.58 -12.05 -5.33
CA ASN A 77 4.86 -12.19 -6.03
C ASN A 77 4.86 -13.26 -7.14
N MET A 78 4.44 -12.85 -8.34
CA MET A 78 4.84 -13.49 -9.60
C MET A 78 6.34 -13.25 -9.88
N ARG A 79 7.23 -13.76 -9.03
CA ARG A 79 8.65 -13.90 -9.40
C ARG A 79 9.40 -14.77 -8.39
N CYS A 80 9.60 -16.02 -8.76
CA CYS A 80 10.83 -16.77 -8.51
C CYS A 80 10.86 -18.02 -9.41
N MET A 81 11.04 -17.80 -10.72
CA MET A 81 11.73 -18.79 -11.56
C MET A 81 13.18 -18.34 -11.61
N VAL A 82 13.96 -18.71 -10.59
CA VAL A 82 15.42 -18.74 -10.69
C VAL A 82 15.77 -20.19 -10.97
N ILE A 83 16.13 -20.44 -12.22
CA ILE A 83 16.69 -21.70 -12.70
C ILE A 83 18.06 -21.86 -12.03
N PRO A 84 18.34 -22.91 -11.23
CA PRO A 84 19.70 -23.22 -10.86
C PRO A 84 20.41 -23.84 -12.07
N SER A 85 21.68 -23.48 -12.23
CA SER A 85 22.58 -23.96 -13.29
C SER A 85 22.69 -25.47 -13.35
#